data_AF-A0AAP0P3N3-F1
#
_entry.id   AF-A0AAP0P3N3-F1
#
_cell.length_a   1.000
_cell.length_b   1.000
_cell.length_c   1.000
_cell.angle_alpha   90.00
_cell.angle_beta   90.00
_cell.angle_gamma   90.00
#
_symmetry.space_group_name_H-M   'P 1'
#
loop_
_entity.id
_entity.type
_entity.pdbx_description
1 polymer ?
#
loop_
_entity_poly.entity_id
_entity_poly.type
_entity_poly.pdbx_seq_one_letter_code
_entity_poly.pdbx_strand_id
1 'polypeptide(L)'
;MGWLNKIFKGSSHKISEGQYHGKLEDDRVWTEPSTSWDVWSEYENDDIDHAIALSLSEEDKKGKNVIEDESHLEEDEQLARALQESLNMEPESPPRSANGSYGSGNMYNPMPIAFPYPTGFRICAGCNTEIGHGRFLSCMGAVWHPECFRCHACNLPISDYEFSMSGNYPYHKSCYKERYHPKCDVCKHFIPTNSAGLIEYRAHPFWNQKYCPSHEHDETPRCCSCERMEPRDTQYIFLGDGRRLCLECLDSAIMDTNECQPLYMDIQEFYEGLNMKVTQQVPLLLVERTALNEAMEGEKHGHHHMPETRGLCLSEEQTISTILRRPRIGGGRIIDMITEPYRLTRRCEVTAILILYGLPRLLTGSILAHEMMHAWLRLNGFRTLPPDVEEGICQVLAHMWLDSEIMSGSGSSSISSNVASTSSSSSSSSTSSKKAQRSQFEKKLGEFFKHQIESDTSPAYGDGFRIGNRAVLKYGLRRTLDHIRLTESFPY
;
A
#
# COMPACT_ATOMS: atom_id res chain seq x y z
N MET A 1 34.36 -16.62 -28.22
CA MET A 1 34.28 -15.14 -28.36
C MET A 1 33.60 -14.85 -29.69
N GLY A 2 32.41 -14.29 -29.83
CA GLY A 2 31.35 -13.88 -28.94
C GLY A 2 30.07 -13.90 -29.79
N TRP A 3 28.97 -14.34 -29.20
CA TRP A 3 27.74 -14.70 -29.89
C TRP A 3 26.68 -13.63 -29.57
N LEU A 4 26.17 -12.93 -30.59
CA LEU A 4 24.98 -12.10 -30.48
C LEU A 4 24.16 -12.13 -31.78
N ASN A 5 22.87 -12.43 -31.60
CA ASN A 5 21.67 -12.09 -32.39
C ASN A 5 21.49 -12.60 -33.82
N LYS A 6 20.62 -13.61 -33.97
CA LYS A 6 19.69 -13.90 -35.10
C LYS A 6 18.55 -14.82 -34.56
N ILE A 7 17.29 -14.90 -35.01
CA ILE A 7 16.41 -14.23 -35.98
C ILE A 7 15.00 -14.89 -35.76
N PHE A 8 13.91 -14.15 -35.96
CA PHE A 8 12.55 -14.66 -36.19
C PHE A 8 12.43 -15.35 -37.57
N LYS A 9 11.88 -16.58 -37.63
CA LYS A 9 11.20 -17.30 -38.77
C LYS A 9 11.40 -18.81 -38.55
N GLY A 10 10.39 -19.68 -38.47
CA GLY A 10 9.26 -19.82 -39.39
C GLY A 10 9.63 -20.87 -40.46
N SER A 11 9.15 -22.11 -40.31
CA SER A 11 9.17 -23.13 -41.37
C SER A 11 7.94 -24.03 -41.25
N SER A 12 7.09 -23.96 -42.25
CA SER A 12 5.92 -24.81 -42.50
C SER A 12 6.22 -25.81 -43.62
N HIS A 13 5.60 -27.00 -43.55
CA HIS A 13 5.14 -27.93 -44.62
C HIS A 13 5.35 -29.39 -44.16
N LYS A 14 4.44 -30.38 -44.28
CA LYS A 14 3.21 -30.66 -45.08
C LYS A 14 2.36 -31.67 -44.27
N ILE A 15 1.04 -31.49 -44.11
CA ILE A 15 -0.08 -32.10 -44.87
C ILE A 15 -0.02 -33.63 -44.98
N SER A 16 -0.91 -34.30 -44.23
CA SER A 16 -1.56 -35.56 -44.63
C SER A 16 -3.04 -35.50 -44.25
N GLU A 17 -3.89 -35.74 -45.24
CA GLU A 17 -5.36 -35.69 -45.21
C GLU A 17 -5.99 -36.71 -44.25
N GLY A 18 -7.11 -36.31 -43.66
CA GLY A 18 -8.03 -37.17 -42.92
C GLY A 18 -9.33 -36.42 -42.64
N GLN A 19 -10.25 -36.45 -43.61
CA GLN A 19 -11.63 -35.95 -43.47
C GLN A 19 -12.40 -36.76 -42.42
N TYR A 20 -13.08 -36.10 -41.49
CA TYR A 20 -14.42 -36.48 -41.04
C TYR A 20 -15.22 -35.25 -40.60
N HIS A 21 -16.46 -35.19 -41.06
CA HIS A 21 -17.41 -34.08 -40.94
C HIS A 21 -18.12 -34.05 -39.57
N GLY A 22 -18.19 -32.86 -38.96
CA GLY A 22 -19.45 -32.25 -38.49
C GLY A 22 -19.83 -32.37 -37.01
N LYS A 23 -19.74 -31.26 -36.25
CA LYS A 23 -20.91 -30.43 -35.85
C LYS A 23 -20.49 -29.14 -35.13
N LEU A 24 -21.33 -28.14 -35.34
CA LEU A 24 -21.26 -26.72 -34.96
C LEU A 24 -21.61 -26.44 -33.48
N GLU A 25 -21.30 -25.18 -33.08
CA GLU A 25 -21.74 -24.37 -31.92
C GLU A 25 -20.95 -24.57 -30.62
N ASP A 26 -20.57 -23.54 -29.85
CA ASP A 26 -20.56 -22.07 -29.96
C ASP A 26 -19.60 -21.59 -28.84
N ASP A 27 -18.77 -20.59 -29.12
CA ASP A 27 -17.79 -20.02 -28.20
C ASP A 27 -18.47 -19.03 -27.24
N ARG A 28 -18.51 -19.33 -25.93
CA ARG A 28 -18.69 -18.31 -24.89
C ARG A 28 -17.85 -18.60 -23.65
N VAL A 29 -16.77 -17.83 -23.55
CA VAL A 29 -16.03 -17.56 -22.31
C VAL A 29 -16.95 -16.82 -21.35
N TRP A 30 -17.19 -17.39 -20.17
CA TRP A 30 -17.80 -16.71 -19.03
C TRP A 30 -16.75 -16.59 -17.91
N THR A 31 -16.43 -15.36 -17.56
CA THR A 31 -15.73 -14.99 -16.32
C THR A 31 -16.70 -14.23 -15.44
N GLU A 32 -17.06 -14.83 -14.31
CA GLU A 32 -17.57 -14.16 -13.11
C GLU A 32 -16.84 -14.76 -11.90
N PRO A 33 -16.42 -13.94 -10.92
CA PRO A 33 -16.19 -14.41 -9.57
C PRO A 33 -17.35 -14.01 -8.65
N SER A 34 -17.91 -15.01 -7.99
CA SER A 34 -18.96 -14.89 -6.98
C SER A 34 -18.45 -14.22 -5.69
N THR A 35 -19.31 -13.35 -5.17
CA THR A 35 -19.28 -12.67 -3.88
C THR A 35 -19.52 -13.60 -2.70
N SER A 36 -18.88 -13.31 -1.56
CA SER A 36 -19.30 -13.76 -0.23
C SER A 36 -18.71 -12.81 0.83
N TRP A 37 -19.48 -11.78 1.18
CA TRP A 37 -19.27 -10.90 2.34
C TRP A 37 -19.64 -11.60 3.64
N ASP A 38 -18.91 -11.34 4.74
CA ASP A 38 -19.49 -10.55 5.85
C ASP A 38 -18.46 -10.16 6.94
N VAL A 39 -18.39 -8.83 7.16
CA VAL A 39 -18.48 -8.05 8.43
C VAL A 39 -17.33 -8.29 9.45
N TRP A 40 -16.53 -7.29 9.86
CA TRP A 40 -16.88 -6.11 10.69
C TRP A 40 -16.03 -4.83 10.42
N SER A 41 -16.72 -3.68 10.47
CA SER A 41 -16.27 -2.27 10.59
C SER A 41 -15.92 -1.47 9.31
N GLU A 42 -16.86 -1.43 8.36
CA GLU A 42 -16.95 -0.39 7.32
C GLU A 42 -18.29 0.34 7.48
N TYR A 43 -18.30 1.41 8.28
CA TYR A 43 -19.40 2.37 8.30
C TYR A 43 -18.76 3.75 8.31
N GLU A 44 -18.39 4.25 7.12
CA GLU A 44 -18.28 5.68 6.80
C GLU A 44 -17.69 5.94 5.40
N ASN A 45 -17.01 4.97 4.76
CA ASN A 45 -16.38 5.18 3.43
C ASN A 45 -17.23 4.69 2.24
N ASP A 46 -17.92 3.56 2.37
CA ASP A 46 -18.66 2.98 1.25
C ASP A 46 -19.88 3.82 0.82
N ASP A 47 -20.47 4.56 1.78
CA ASP A 47 -21.57 5.48 1.50
C ASP A 47 -21.12 6.70 0.66
N ILE A 48 -19.84 7.08 0.73
CA ILE A 48 -19.28 8.21 -0.02
C ILE A 48 -18.98 7.78 -1.47
N ASP A 49 -18.39 6.61 -1.65
CA ASP A 49 -18.09 6.08 -2.99
C ASP A 49 -19.38 5.69 -3.73
N HIS A 50 -20.40 5.21 -3.02
CA HIS A 50 -21.72 4.94 -3.60
C HIS A 50 -22.48 6.24 -3.97
N ALA A 51 -22.27 7.34 -3.24
CA ALA A 51 -22.87 8.64 -3.57
C ALA A 51 -22.25 9.25 -4.86
N ILE A 52 -20.94 9.07 -5.08
CA ILE A 52 -20.24 9.55 -6.28
C ILE A 52 -20.73 8.77 -7.53
N ALA A 53 -20.93 7.46 -7.40
CA ALA A 53 -21.42 6.62 -8.50
C ALA A 53 -22.86 6.98 -8.95
N LEU A 54 -23.73 7.37 -8.01
CA LEU A 54 -25.11 7.77 -8.33
C LEU A 54 -25.18 9.13 -9.04
N SER A 55 -24.36 10.10 -8.62
CA SER A 55 -24.31 11.43 -9.24
C SER A 55 -23.83 11.40 -10.71
N LEU A 56 -22.94 10.48 -11.07
CA LEU A 56 -22.45 10.36 -12.45
C LEU A 56 -23.45 9.67 -13.39
N SER A 57 -24.36 8.86 -12.86
CA SER A 57 -25.38 8.16 -13.67
C SER A 57 -26.57 9.05 -14.08
N GLU A 58 -26.76 10.19 -13.41
CA GLU A 58 -27.83 11.15 -13.72
C GLU A 58 -27.43 12.13 -14.84
N GLU A 59 -26.13 12.34 -15.08
CA GLU A 59 -25.63 13.23 -16.14
C GLU A 59 -25.69 12.58 -17.54
N ASP A 60 -25.51 11.25 -17.64
CA ASP A 60 -25.48 10.54 -18.94
C ASP A 60 -26.87 10.36 -19.59
N LYS A 61 -27.97 10.58 -18.86
CA LYS A 61 -29.34 10.49 -19.42
C LYS A 61 -29.79 11.75 -20.15
N LYS A 62 -29.03 12.86 -20.10
CA LYS A 62 -29.41 14.13 -20.74
C LYS A 62 -28.71 14.39 -22.08
N GLY A 63 -27.89 13.45 -22.56
CA GLY A 63 -27.09 13.57 -23.78
C GLY A 63 -27.63 12.77 -24.98
N LYS A 64 -28.91 12.86 -25.33
CA LYS A 64 -29.39 12.44 -26.67
C LYS A 64 -30.81 12.95 -26.95
N ASN A 65 -30.90 14.10 -27.61
CA ASN A 65 -31.75 14.39 -28.78
C ASN A 65 -31.65 15.89 -29.10
N VAL A 66 -31.08 16.19 -30.26
CA VAL A 66 -31.00 17.55 -30.82
C VAL A 66 -32.33 17.85 -31.50
N ILE A 67 -33.06 18.84 -30.97
CA ILE A 67 -34.09 19.61 -31.69
C ILE A 67 -33.78 21.07 -31.35
N GLU A 68 -33.56 21.90 -32.36
CA GLU A 68 -33.30 23.33 -32.25
C GLU A 68 -34.46 24.01 -31.51
N ASP A 69 -34.17 24.60 -30.34
CA ASP A 69 -35.14 25.31 -29.51
C ASP A 69 -34.93 26.82 -29.71
N GLU A 70 -35.91 27.50 -30.34
CA GLU A 70 -35.91 28.94 -30.64
C GLU A 70 -35.77 29.82 -29.37
N SER A 71 -35.91 29.24 -28.18
CA SER A 71 -35.77 29.92 -26.88
C SER A 71 -34.36 30.45 -26.61
N HIS A 72 -33.32 29.80 -27.15
CA HIS A 72 -31.92 30.11 -26.81
C HIS A 72 -31.36 31.34 -27.55
N LEU A 73 -31.90 31.67 -28.73
CA LEU A 73 -31.46 32.82 -29.52
C LEU A 73 -32.02 34.15 -28.98
N GLU A 74 -33.19 34.10 -28.35
CA GLU A 74 -33.87 35.28 -27.81
C GLU A 74 -33.23 35.73 -26.49
N GLU A 75 -32.66 34.81 -25.70
CA GLU A 75 -31.91 35.11 -24.48
C GLU A 75 -30.53 35.73 -24.77
N ASP A 76 -29.83 35.23 -25.79
CA ASP A 76 -28.54 35.79 -26.21
C ASP A 76 -28.68 37.20 -26.82
N GLU A 77 -29.79 37.48 -27.54
CA GLU A 77 -30.08 38.82 -28.06
C GLU A 77 -30.46 39.81 -26.94
N GLN A 78 -31.18 39.36 -25.92
CA GLN A 78 -31.49 40.17 -24.73
C GLN A 78 -30.23 40.47 -23.90
N LEU A 79 -29.30 39.52 -23.80
CA LEU A 79 -28.01 39.71 -23.15
C LEU A 79 -27.11 40.70 -23.91
N ALA A 80 -27.10 40.64 -25.25
CA ALA A 80 -26.37 41.59 -26.09
C ALA A 80 -26.90 43.02 -25.97
N ARG A 81 -28.23 43.20 -25.88
CA ARG A 81 -28.86 44.52 -25.66
C ARG A 81 -28.54 45.08 -24.27
N ALA A 82 -28.55 44.24 -23.23
CA ALA A 82 -28.21 44.66 -21.86
C ALA A 82 -26.74 45.12 -21.72
N LEU A 83 -25.82 44.50 -22.47
CA LEU A 83 -24.41 44.90 -22.50
C LEU A 83 -24.21 46.24 -23.24
N GLN A 84 -24.95 46.48 -24.33
CA GLN A 84 -24.88 47.73 -25.10
C GLN A 84 -25.42 48.93 -24.29
N GLU A 85 -26.45 48.73 -23.48
CA GLU A 85 -27.03 49.76 -22.61
C GLU A 85 -26.11 50.13 -21.43
N SER A 86 -25.29 49.17 -20.95
CA SER A 86 -24.32 49.39 -19.87
C SER A 86 -23.09 50.22 -20.27
N LEU A 87 -22.84 50.41 -21.57
CA LEU A 87 -21.68 51.13 -22.11
C LEU A 87 -21.95 52.61 -22.45
N ASN A 88 -23.19 53.09 -22.33
CA ASN A 88 -23.62 54.44 -22.78
C ASN A 88 -23.84 55.48 -21.65
N MET A 89 -23.29 55.30 -20.45
CA MET A 89 -23.24 56.36 -19.44
C MET A 89 -21.79 56.78 -19.16
N GLU A 90 -21.31 57.79 -19.89
CA GLU A 90 -20.09 58.54 -19.58
C GLU A 90 -20.36 59.71 -18.61
N PRO A 91 -19.39 60.15 -17.78
CA PRO A 91 -19.60 61.07 -16.67
C PRO A 91 -19.18 62.52 -16.97
N GLU A 92 -20.07 63.52 -16.84
CA GLU A 92 -19.70 64.94 -16.97
C GLU A 92 -19.16 65.56 -15.66
N SER A 93 -18.08 66.35 -15.81
CA SER A 93 -17.27 67.01 -14.77
C SER A 93 -17.67 68.50 -14.56
N PRO A 94 -17.16 69.23 -13.53
CA PRO A 94 -17.85 70.32 -12.82
C PRO A 94 -17.57 71.75 -13.36
N PRO A 95 -18.37 72.80 -13.03
CA PRO A 95 -18.09 74.15 -13.50
C PRO A 95 -17.28 75.01 -12.49
N ARG A 96 -16.36 75.81 -13.06
CA ARG A 96 -15.64 76.93 -12.42
C ARG A 96 -16.34 78.28 -12.66
N SER A 97 -16.15 79.18 -11.71
CA SER A 97 -16.72 80.53 -11.54
C SER A 97 -16.59 81.52 -12.71
N ALA A 98 -17.62 82.34 -12.93
CA ALA A 98 -17.52 83.76 -13.33
C ALA A 98 -18.82 84.54 -13.01
N ASN A 99 -18.63 85.83 -12.66
CA ASN A 99 -19.55 86.86 -12.15
C ASN A 99 -20.91 87.07 -12.87
N GLY A 100 -21.92 87.57 -12.13
CA GLY A 100 -22.92 88.51 -12.71
C GLY A 100 -24.36 88.50 -12.16
N SER A 101 -24.57 89.19 -11.04
CA SER A 101 -25.77 89.87 -10.49
C SER A 101 -27.19 89.82 -11.12
N TYR A 102 -28.18 89.80 -10.19
CA TYR A 102 -29.60 90.22 -10.18
C TYR A 102 -30.74 89.22 -10.48
N GLY A 103 -31.61 88.99 -9.47
CA GLY A 103 -33.08 88.92 -9.65
C GLY A 103 -33.84 87.73 -9.05
N SER A 104 -34.55 87.97 -7.94
CA SER A 104 -35.62 87.22 -7.27
C SER A 104 -36.52 86.24 -8.07
N GLY A 105 -36.96 85.16 -7.40
CA GLY A 105 -38.35 84.65 -7.54
C GLY A 105 -38.62 83.15 -7.34
N ASN A 106 -39.13 82.79 -6.16
CA ASN A 106 -40.09 81.71 -5.80
C ASN A 106 -39.92 80.22 -6.20
N MET A 107 -39.78 79.42 -5.12
CA MET A 107 -40.48 78.17 -4.75
C MET A 107 -41.42 77.52 -5.77
N TYR A 108 -41.24 76.22 -6.04
CA TYR A 108 -42.21 75.14 -5.78
C TYR A 108 -41.49 73.78 -5.79
N ASN A 109 -41.63 73.04 -4.70
CA ASN A 109 -41.17 71.67 -4.51
C ASN A 109 -42.36 70.72 -4.68
N PRO A 110 -42.28 69.65 -5.50
CA PRO A 110 -43.17 68.50 -5.34
C PRO A 110 -42.36 67.26 -4.92
N MET A 111 -42.77 66.69 -3.79
CA MET A 111 -42.38 65.37 -3.29
C MET A 111 -42.72 64.24 -4.28
N PRO A 112 -42.00 63.10 -4.22
CA PRO A 112 -41.96 62.11 -5.29
C PRO A 112 -43.13 61.12 -5.26
N ILE A 113 -43.60 60.76 -6.45
CA ILE A 113 -44.55 59.67 -6.70
C ILE A 113 -43.83 58.35 -6.41
N ALA A 114 -44.29 57.62 -5.39
CA ALA A 114 -43.87 56.25 -5.14
C ALA A 114 -44.49 55.33 -6.20
N PHE A 115 -43.65 54.71 -7.03
CA PHE A 115 -44.03 53.57 -7.86
C PHE A 115 -43.74 52.27 -7.07
N PRO A 116 -44.74 51.42 -6.78
CA PRO A 116 -44.51 50.11 -6.19
C PRO A 116 -44.23 49.11 -7.32
N TYR A 117 -42.96 48.96 -7.70
CA TYR A 117 -42.53 47.75 -8.39
C TYR A 117 -42.03 46.77 -7.33
N PRO A 118 -42.54 45.53 -7.25
CA PRO A 118 -41.90 44.49 -6.48
C PRO A 118 -40.64 44.08 -7.26
N THR A 119 -39.57 44.85 -7.11
CA THR A 119 -38.23 44.35 -7.42
C THR A 119 -38.02 43.20 -6.46
N GLY A 120 -38.10 41.95 -6.93
CA GLY A 120 -37.76 40.79 -6.13
C GLY A 120 -36.36 41.00 -5.55
N PHE A 121 -36.28 41.38 -4.28
CA PHE A 121 -35.02 41.64 -3.60
C PHE A 121 -34.26 40.32 -3.54
N ARG A 122 -33.16 40.23 -4.29
CA ARG A 122 -32.28 39.06 -4.29
C ARG A 122 -31.51 39.06 -2.98
N ILE A 123 -31.72 38.04 -2.14
CA ILE A 123 -31.04 37.86 -0.86
C ILE A 123 -29.81 36.98 -1.07
N CYS A 124 -28.64 37.46 -0.67
CA CYS A 124 -27.39 36.71 -0.75
C CYS A 124 -27.41 35.50 0.18
N ALA A 125 -27.18 34.30 -0.34
CA ALA A 125 -27.14 33.08 0.46
C ALA A 125 -25.96 33.01 1.45
N GLY A 126 -24.91 33.80 1.25
CA GLY A 126 -23.73 33.80 2.13
C GLY A 126 -23.84 34.70 3.36
N CYS A 127 -24.44 35.88 3.21
CA CYS A 127 -24.56 36.87 4.30
C CYS A 127 -26.01 37.21 4.67
N ASN A 128 -26.97 36.66 3.95
CA ASN A 128 -28.41 36.86 4.15
C ASN A 128 -28.87 38.33 4.03
N THR A 129 -28.12 39.16 3.30
CA THR A 129 -28.47 40.56 3.01
C THR A 129 -28.82 40.76 1.53
N GLU A 130 -29.50 41.86 1.24
CA GLU A 130 -29.90 42.21 -0.13
C GLU A 130 -28.68 42.48 -1.04
N ILE A 131 -28.75 41.99 -2.28
CA ILE A 131 -27.67 42.10 -3.27
C ILE A 131 -27.56 43.51 -3.90
N GLY A 132 -28.57 44.37 -3.71
CA GLY A 132 -28.58 45.74 -4.25
C GLY A 132 -28.46 45.77 -5.77
N HIS A 133 -27.96 46.89 -6.32
CA HIS A 133 -27.77 47.10 -7.77
C HIS A 133 -26.37 46.68 -8.29
N GLY A 134 -25.62 45.89 -7.51
CA GLY A 134 -24.25 45.47 -7.84
C GLY A 134 -24.17 44.19 -8.69
N ARG A 135 -22.94 43.82 -9.07
CA ARG A 135 -22.66 42.50 -9.69
C ARG A 135 -22.94 41.40 -8.69
N PHE A 136 -23.57 40.32 -9.14
CA PHE A 136 -23.94 39.16 -8.32
C PHE A 136 -23.60 37.86 -9.04
N LEU A 137 -23.37 36.82 -8.26
CA LEU A 137 -23.15 35.46 -8.77
C LEU A 137 -24.44 34.66 -8.57
N SER A 138 -24.87 33.94 -9.61
CA SER A 138 -26.00 33.02 -9.53
C SER A 138 -25.46 31.61 -9.73
N CYS A 139 -25.37 30.84 -8.66
CA CYS A 139 -24.82 29.48 -8.66
C CYS A 139 -25.45 28.65 -7.54
N MET A 140 -25.52 27.33 -7.74
CA MET A 140 -26.14 26.39 -6.78
C MET A 140 -27.63 26.71 -6.48
N GLY A 141 -28.36 27.25 -7.47
CA GLY A 141 -29.77 27.65 -7.29
C GLY A 141 -29.98 28.87 -6.38
N ALA A 142 -28.91 29.56 -6.00
CA ALA A 142 -28.95 30.73 -5.12
C ALA A 142 -28.13 31.89 -5.70
N VAL A 143 -28.31 33.07 -5.12
CA VAL A 143 -27.62 34.29 -5.49
C VAL A 143 -26.66 34.69 -4.38
N TRP A 144 -25.48 35.18 -4.76
CA TRP A 144 -24.39 35.49 -3.84
C TRP A 144 -23.76 36.83 -4.21
N HIS A 145 -23.33 37.61 -3.22
CA HIS A 145 -22.33 38.65 -3.48
C HIS A 145 -21.03 37.97 -3.93
N PRO A 146 -20.27 38.56 -4.87
CA PRO A 146 -18.99 38.01 -5.31
C PRO A 146 -18.02 37.74 -4.15
N GLU A 147 -18.05 38.58 -3.11
CA GLU A 147 -17.22 38.42 -1.92
C GLU A 147 -17.74 37.38 -0.92
N CYS A 148 -19.02 36.99 -1.02
CA CYS A 148 -19.66 36.03 -0.12
C CYS A 148 -19.58 34.59 -0.65
N PHE A 149 -19.38 34.39 -1.96
CA PHE A 149 -19.14 33.07 -2.52
C PHE A 149 -17.67 32.67 -2.31
N ARG A 150 -17.40 32.02 -1.18
CA ARG A 150 -16.04 31.73 -0.69
C ARG A 150 -15.71 30.26 -0.72
N CYS A 151 -14.48 29.94 -1.07
CA CYS A 151 -13.97 28.59 -0.98
C CYS A 151 -13.93 28.14 0.48
N HIS A 152 -14.53 26.98 0.78
CA HIS A 152 -14.56 26.43 2.13
C HIS A 152 -13.16 26.05 2.66
N ALA A 153 -12.17 25.86 1.77
CA ALA A 153 -10.81 25.51 2.19
C ALA A 153 -9.96 26.70 2.64
N CYS A 154 -9.99 27.80 1.89
CA CYS A 154 -9.11 28.95 2.10
C CYS A 154 -9.86 30.21 2.55
N ASN A 155 -11.20 30.17 2.57
CA ASN A 155 -12.10 31.29 2.90
C ASN A 155 -11.94 32.54 2.02
N LEU A 156 -11.25 32.41 0.88
CA LEU A 156 -11.13 33.46 -0.13
C LEU A 156 -12.30 33.38 -1.12
N PRO A 157 -12.76 34.51 -1.68
CA PRO A 157 -13.76 34.54 -2.73
C PRO A 157 -13.35 33.68 -3.94
N ILE A 158 -14.31 32.96 -4.53
CA ILE A 158 -14.13 32.26 -5.79
C ILE A 158 -14.59 33.20 -6.90
N SER A 159 -13.62 33.78 -7.60
CA SER A 159 -13.86 34.64 -8.78
C SER A 159 -13.76 33.88 -10.10
N ASP A 160 -13.30 32.63 -10.07
CA ASP A 160 -13.11 31.81 -11.26
C ASP A 160 -14.47 31.35 -11.82
N TYR A 161 -14.57 31.27 -13.15
CA TYR A 161 -15.77 30.79 -13.83
C TYR A 161 -16.08 29.32 -13.49
N GLU A 162 -15.05 28.53 -13.22
CA GLU A 162 -15.18 27.11 -12.92
C GLU A 162 -14.70 26.81 -11.49
N PHE A 163 -15.50 26.09 -10.72
CA PHE A 163 -15.22 25.71 -9.33
C PHE A 163 -15.59 24.24 -9.09
N SER A 164 -15.13 23.67 -7.98
CA SER A 164 -15.44 22.28 -7.61
C SER A 164 -16.34 22.25 -6.38
N MET A 165 -17.24 21.27 -6.32
CA MET A 165 -18.14 21.09 -5.18
C MET A 165 -17.80 19.78 -4.45
N SER A 166 -17.79 19.84 -3.11
CA SER A 166 -17.82 18.64 -2.26
C SER A 166 -19.05 18.76 -1.36
N GLY A 167 -20.07 17.93 -1.60
CA GLY A 167 -21.40 18.14 -1.02
C GLY A 167 -21.94 19.53 -1.36
N ASN A 168 -22.34 20.31 -0.34
CA ASN A 168 -22.86 21.67 -0.50
C ASN A 168 -21.80 22.78 -0.32
N TYR A 169 -20.51 22.44 -0.34
CA TYR A 169 -19.44 23.40 -0.13
C TYR A 169 -18.66 23.68 -1.43
N PRO A 170 -18.54 24.96 -1.84
CA PRO A 170 -17.76 25.33 -3.01
C PRO A 170 -16.26 25.44 -2.67
N TYR A 171 -15.42 25.02 -3.62
CA TYR A 171 -13.96 25.07 -3.53
C TYR A 171 -13.36 25.65 -4.80
N HIS A 172 -12.23 26.37 -4.69
CA HIS A 172 -11.37 26.58 -5.86
C HIS A 172 -10.94 25.21 -6.42
N LYS A 173 -10.82 25.06 -7.74
CA LYS A 173 -10.35 23.81 -8.36
C LYS A 173 -9.01 23.34 -7.77
N SER A 174 -8.10 24.27 -7.54
CA SER A 174 -6.80 24.01 -6.90
C SER A 174 -6.95 23.53 -5.45
N CYS A 175 -7.78 24.20 -4.65
CA CYS A 175 -8.04 23.82 -3.26
C CYS A 175 -8.75 22.47 -3.14
N TYR A 176 -9.69 22.19 -4.03
CA TYR A 176 -10.35 20.89 -4.12
C TYR A 176 -9.33 19.80 -4.47
N LYS A 177 -8.51 20.03 -5.49
CA LYS A 177 -7.43 19.12 -5.89
C LYS A 177 -6.47 18.84 -4.74
N GLU A 178 -6.00 19.87 -4.03
CA GLU A 178 -5.09 19.68 -2.89
C GLU A 178 -5.68 18.86 -1.74
N ARG A 179 -7.00 18.88 -1.55
CA ARG A 179 -7.66 18.15 -0.46
C ARG A 179 -8.10 16.74 -0.84
N TYR A 180 -8.67 16.57 -2.02
CA TYR A 180 -9.36 15.33 -2.39
C TYR A 180 -8.61 14.50 -3.42
N HIS A 181 -7.66 15.09 -4.15
CA HIS A 181 -6.94 14.37 -5.17
C HIS A 181 -5.81 13.55 -4.54
N PRO A 182 -5.78 12.22 -4.70
CA PRO A 182 -4.77 11.38 -4.07
C PRO A 182 -3.38 11.72 -4.63
N LYS A 183 -2.39 11.68 -3.74
CA LYS A 183 -0.97 11.79 -4.06
C LYS A 183 -0.35 10.39 -4.07
N CYS A 184 0.55 10.16 -5.00
CA CYS A 184 1.32 8.93 -5.09
C CYS A 184 2.37 8.89 -3.99
N ASP A 185 2.40 7.83 -3.20
CA ASP A 185 3.38 7.62 -2.13
C ASP A 185 4.79 7.40 -2.67
N VAL A 186 4.93 7.03 -3.96
CA VAL A 186 6.21 6.82 -4.61
C VAL A 186 6.75 8.12 -5.21
N CYS A 187 6.03 8.75 -6.14
CA CYS A 187 6.53 9.94 -6.83
C CYS A 187 6.21 11.26 -6.13
N LYS A 188 5.36 11.25 -5.10
CA LYS A 188 4.88 12.43 -4.34
C LYS A 188 4.07 13.45 -5.14
N HIS A 189 3.70 13.12 -6.38
CA HIS A 189 2.82 13.92 -7.22
C HIS A 189 1.38 13.43 -7.14
N PHE A 190 0.43 14.28 -7.52
CA PHE A 190 -0.96 13.89 -7.75
C PHE A 190 -1.07 12.77 -8.78
N ILE A 191 -1.87 11.74 -8.49
CA ILE A 191 -2.04 10.59 -9.36
C ILE A 191 -2.86 10.98 -10.61
N PRO A 192 -2.28 10.94 -11.82
CA PRO A 192 -2.94 11.48 -13.00
C PRO A 192 -4.27 10.76 -13.30
N THR A 193 -5.23 11.50 -13.88
CA THR A 193 -6.46 10.92 -14.42
C THR A 193 -6.17 10.14 -15.70
N ASN A 194 -6.88 9.03 -15.91
CA ASN A 194 -6.83 8.26 -17.15
C ASN A 194 -7.54 9.00 -18.30
N SER A 195 -7.57 8.40 -19.49
CA SER A 195 -8.22 8.98 -20.68
C SER A 195 -9.73 9.21 -20.52
N ALA A 196 -10.38 8.53 -19.58
CA ALA A 196 -11.79 8.72 -19.22
C ALA A 196 -12.00 9.82 -18.17
N GLY A 197 -10.94 10.50 -17.72
CA GLY A 197 -11.02 11.53 -16.68
C GLY A 197 -11.12 10.99 -15.25
N LEU A 198 -11.03 9.67 -15.06
CA LEU A 198 -11.11 9.02 -13.76
C LEU A 198 -9.73 8.87 -13.12
N ILE A 199 -9.64 8.98 -11.80
CA ILE A 199 -8.40 8.77 -11.06
C ILE A 199 -8.27 7.27 -10.74
N GLU A 200 -7.33 6.60 -11.39
CA GLU A 200 -7.00 5.20 -11.13
C GLU A 200 -5.64 5.11 -10.43
N TYR A 201 -5.60 4.42 -9.29
CA TYR A 201 -4.37 4.15 -8.57
C TYR A 201 -4.27 2.67 -8.19
N ARG A 202 -3.04 2.22 -8.00
CA ARG A 202 -2.75 0.90 -7.43
C ARG A 202 -2.41 1.07 -5.97
N ALA A 203 -2.64 0.04 -5.17
CA ALA A 203 -2.29 0.04 -3.76
C ALA A 203 -1.62 -1.28 -3.38
N HIS A 204 -0.63 -1.20 -2.49
CA HIS A 204 -0.11 -2.42 -1.87
C HIS A 204 -1.23 -3.07 -1.03
N PRO A 205 -1.58 -4.36 -1.25
CA PRO A 205 -2.74 -5.00 -0.61
C PRO A 205 -2.76 -4.90 0.93
N PHE A 206 -1.60 -5.07 1.57
CA PHE A 206 -1.48 -4.96 3.03
C PHE A 206 -1.17 -3.54 3.55
N TRP A 207 -0.18 -2.85 2.95
CA TRP A 207 0.28 -1.56 3.48
C TRP A 207 -0.61 -0.39 3.10
N ASN A 208 -1.51 -0.55 2.14
CA ASN A 208 -2.31 0.52 1.55
C ASN A 208 -1.47 1.68 0.99
N GLN A 209 -0.22 1.40 0.58
CA GLN A 209 0.65 2.36 -0.09
C GLN A 209 0.07 2.64 -1.48
N LYS A 210 -0.45 3.86 -1.71
CA LYS A 210 -1.10 4.25 -2.96
C LYS A 210 -0.07 4.76 -3.95
N TYR A 211 -0.08 4.26 -5.17
CA TYR A 211 0.90 4.64 -6.19
C TYR A 211 0.31 4.70 -7.60
N CYS A 212 0.96 5.46 -8.47
CA CYS A 212 0.60 5.58 -9.88
C CYS A 212 0.74 4.21 -10.59
N PRO A 213 -0.21 3.79 -11.43
CA PRO A 213 -0.11 2.53 -12.18
C PRO A 213 1.16 2.38 -13.02
N SER A 214 1.78 3.50 -13.44
CA SER A 214 3.06 3.50 -14.16
C SER A 214 4.20 2.85 -13.37
N HIS A 215 4.15 2.88 -12.03
CA HIS A 215 5.20 2.30 -11.18
C HIS A 215 5.25 0.76 -11.22
N GLU A 216 4.26 0.09 -11.78
CA GLU A 216 4.32 -1.35 -12.01
C GLU A 216 5.26 -1.72 -13.16
N HIS A 217 5.60 -0.75 -14.02
CA HIS A 217 6.34 -0.98 -15.27
C HIS A 217 7.62 -0.15 -15.39
N ASP A 218 7.86 0.80 -14.47
CA ASP A 218 9.01 1.74 -14.54
C ASP A 218 10.24 1.29 -13.75
N GLU A 219 10.31 0.01 -13.38
CA GLU A 219 11.38 -0.59 -12.57
C GLU A 219 11.55 0.02 -11.17
N THR A 220 10.51 0.70 -10.64
CA THR A 220 10.53 1.17 -9.24
C THR A 220 10.81 -0.01 -8.29
N PRO A 221 11.91 0.05 -7.53
CA PRO A 221 12.30 -1.07 -6.69
C PRO A 221 11.34 -1.27 -5.51
N ARG A 222 11.26 -2.51 -5.03
CA ARG A 222 10.52 -2.87 -3.83
C ARG A 222 11.47 -3.30 -2.72
N CYS A 223 11.05 -3.09 -1.47
CA CYS A 223 11.75 -3.66 -0.34
C CYS A 223 11.61 -5.19 -0.36
N CYS A 224 12.72 -5.93 -0.25
CA CYS A 224 12.70 -7.40 -0.26
C CYS A 224 12.00 -8.03 0.97
N SER A 225 11.70 -7.24 2.00
CA SER A 225 11.05 -7.73 3.22
C SER A 225 9.60 -7.26 3.35
N CYS A 226 9.29 -5.98 3.13
CA CYS A 226 7.92 -5.47 3.28
C CYS A 226 7.22 -5.18 1.95
N GLU A 227 7.87 -5.40 0.81
CA GLU A 227 7.32 -5.28 -0.55
C GLU A 227 6.81 -3.90 -0.97
N ARG A 228 6.87 -2.91 -0.07
CA ARG A 228 6.62 -1.50 -0.36
C ARG A 228 7.58 -0.98 -1.42
N MET A 229 7.05 -0.24 -2.39
CA MET A 229 7.83 0.44 -3.41
C MET A 229 8.67 1.56 -2.80
N GLU A 230 9.88 1.77 -3.33
CA GLU A 230 10.84 2.81 -2.94
C GLU A 230 10.33 4.21 -3.34
N PRO A 231 9.99 5.08 -2.36
CA PRO A 231 9.65 6.48 -2.65
C PRO A 231 10.82 7.26 -3.24
N ARG A 232 10.55 8.15 -4.20
CA ARG A 232 11.57 8.96 -4.92
C ARG A 232 12.35 9.93 -4.02
N ASP A 233 11.78 10.31 -2.89
CA ASP A 233 12.38 11.19 -1.88
C ASP A 233 13.18 10.42 -0.82
N THR A 234 13.21 9.10 -0.91
CA THR A 234 13.96 8.22 0.01
C THR A 234 14.87 7.30 -0.79
N GLN A 235 15.87 6.74 -0.12
CA GLN A 235 16.76 5.77 -0.74
C GLN A 235 16.79 4.49 0.10
N TYR A 236 16.45 3.38 -0.53
CA TYR A 236 16.57 2.05 0.07
C TYR A 236 18.04 1.59 0.06
N ILE A 237 18.40 0.75 1.01
CA ILE A 237 19.75 0.21 1.11
C ILE A 237 19.90 -0.98 0.17
N PHE A 238 20.92 -0.94 -0.69
CA PHE A 238 21.29 -2.05 -1.55
C PHE A 238 22.15 -3.08 -0.81
N LEU A 239 21.72 -4.35 -0.80
CA LEU A 239 22.40 -5.40 -0.05
C LEU A 239 23.62 -6.00 -0.79
N GLY A 240 23.76 -5.82 -2.11
CA GLY A 240 24.88 -6.39 -2.88
C GLY A 240 24.45 -7.47 -3.87
N ASP A 241 23.34 -8.15 -3.58
CA ASP A 241 22.82 -9.30 -4.33
C ASP A 241 21.59 -8.95 -5.18
N GLY A 242 21.34 -7.67 -5.45
CA GLY A 242 20.12 -7.21 -6.13
C GLY A 242 18.98 -6.83 -5.18
N ARG A 243 18.99 -7.27 -3.92
CA ARG A 243 17.94 -6.90 -2.95
C ARG A 243 18.10 -5.47 -2.47
N ARG A 244 16.95 -4.87 -2.15
CA ARG A 244 16.86 -3.56 -1.52
C ARG A 244 16.04 -3.62 -0.24
N LEU A 245 16.48 -2.89 0.77
CA LEU A 245 15.82 -2.85 2.07
C LEU A 245 15.42 -1.42 2.42
N CYS A 246 14.15 -1.22 2.78
CA CYS A 246 13.71 0.08 3.29
C CYS A 246 14.31 0.35 4.67
N LEU A 247 14.40 1.64 5.04
CA LEU A 247 15.03 2.05 6.30
C LEU A 247 14.30 1.50 7.54
N GLU A 248 12.98 1.35 7.49
CA GLU A 248 12.21 0.77 8.59
C GLU A 248 12.48 -0.74 8.77
N CYS A 249 12.62 -1.49 7.68
CA CYS A 249 13.02 -2.90 7.74
C CYS A 249 14.49 -3.07 8.17
N LEU A 250 15.36 -2.12 7.76
CA LEU A 250 16.77 -2.11 8.13
C LEU A 250 16.98 -1.97 9.65
N ASP A 251 16.12 -1.22 10.34
CA ASP A 251 16.23 -0.97 11.79
C ASP A 251 16.26 -2.28 12.62
N SER A 252 15.67 -3.37 12.11
CA SER A 252 15.65 -4.69 12.76
C SER A 252 16.36 -5.79 11.95
N ALA A 253 17.08 -5.44 10.88
CA ALA A 253 17.71 -6.41 10.00
C ALA A 253 18.91 -7.09 10.67
N ILE A 254 18.98 -8.42 10.55
CA ILE A 254 20.08 -9.24 11.05
C ILE A 254 21.09 -9.41 9.93
N MET A 255 22.32 -8.95 10.17
CA MET A 255 23.32 -8.80 9.11
C MET A 255 24.45 -9.82 9.16
N ASP A 256 24.65 -10.49 10.29
CA ASP A 256 25.68 -11.52 10.46
C ASP A 256 25.25 -12.64 11.42
N THR A 257 26.02 -13.73 11.41
CA THR A 257 25.73 -14.92 12.20
C THR A 257 25.73 -14.68 13.72
N ASN A 258 26.51 -13.73 14.21
CA ASN A 258 26.58 -13.42 15.64
C ASN A 258 25.35 -12.63 16.11
N GLU A 259 24.87 -11.68 15.29
CA GLU A 259 23.63 -10.94 15.55
C GLU A 259 22.39 -11.85 15.58
N CYS A 260 22.46 -13.01 14.91
CA CYS A 260 21.37 -13.98 14.89
C CYS A 260 21.33 -14.90 16.13
N GLN A 261 22.42 -15.00 16.90
CA GLN A 261 22.50 -15.94 18.03
C GLN A 261 21.44 -15.72 19.11
N PRO A 262 21.11 -14.48 19.55
CA PRO A 262 20.04 -14.26 20.51
C PRO A 262 18.70 -14.80 20.02
N LEU A 263 18.36 -14.51 18.75
CA LEU A 263 17.14 -15.00 18.12
C LEU A 263 17.11 -16.53 18.03
N TYR A 264 18.26 -17.18 17.78
CA TYR A 264 18.38 -18.63 17.81
C TYR A 264 18.07 -19.22 19.19
N MET A 265 18.56 -18.59 20.27
CA MET A 265 18.23 -19.01 21.64
C MET A 265 16.73 -18.83 21.92
N ASP A 266 16.14 -17.71 21.50
CA ASP A 266 14.70 -17.43 21.67
C ASP A 266 13.84 -18.51 20.98
N ILE A 267 14.24 -18.93 19.77
CA ILE A 267 13.56 -20.01 19.03
C ILE A 267 13.74 -21.35 19.76
N GLN A 268 14.93 -21.66 20.28
CA GLN A 268 15.14 -22.88 21.06
C GLN A 268 14.26 -22.91 22.32
N GLU A 269 14.10 -21.77 23.01
CA GLU A 269 13.21 -21.64 24.17
C GLU A 269 11.74 -21.82 23.75
N PHE A 270 11.32 -21.24 22.64
CA PHE A 270 9.98 -21.44 22.07
C PHE A 270 9.69 -22.93 21.83
N TYR A 271 10.60 -23.65 21.19
CA TYR A 271 10.48 -25.09 20.96
C TYR A 271 10.49 -25.90 22.27
N GLU A 272 11.31 -25.52 23.24
CA GLU A 272 11.32 -26.15 24.57
C GLU A 272 9.98 -25.93 25.30
N GLY A 273 9.39 -24.74 25.19
CA GLY A 273 8.06 -24.40 25.70
C GLY A 273 6.92 -25.22 25.07
N LEU A 274 7.11 -25.69 23.83
CA LEU A 274 6.20 -26.63 23.15
C LEU A 274 6.49 -28.11 23.50
N ASN A 275 7.40 -28.38 24.43
CA ASN A 275 7.92 -29.72 24.74
C ASN A 275 8.60 -30.42 23.54
N MET A 276 9.16 -29.63 22.61
CA MET A 276 9.80 -30.08 21.38
C MET A 276 11.29 -29.75 21.38
N LYS A 277 11.99 -30.08 22.48
CA LYS A 277 13.40 -29.74 22.65
C LYS A 277 14.28 -30.37 21.57
N VAL A 278 15.00 -29.52 20.83
CA VAL A 278 16.03 -29.94 19.86
C VAL A 278 17.33 -30.19 20.64
N THR A 279 17.65 -31.45 20.90
CA THR A 279 18.80 -31.83 21.74
C THR A 279 20.14 -31.65 21.05
N GLN A 280 20.14 -31.64 19.72
CA GLN A 280 21.34 -31.43 18.93
C GLN A 280 21.65 -29.93 18.84
N GLN A 281 22.92 -29.57 19.02
CA GLN A 281 23.38 -28.23 18.67
C GLN A 281 23.55 -28.14 17.15
N VAL A 282 22.53 -27.61 16.47
CA VAL A 282 22.56 -27.34 15.03
C VAL A 282 23.27 -26.00 14.79
N PRO A 283 24.34 -25.94 13.97
CA PRO A 283 24.94 -24.67 13.56
C PRO A 283 23.96 -23.82 12.77
N LEU A 284 23.83 -22.54 13.14
CA LEU A 284 23.08 -21.53 12.39
C LEU A 284 24.05 -20.62 11.65
N LEU A 285 23.90 -20.46 10.34
CA LEU A 285 24.79 -19.64 9.51
C LEU A 285 23.99 -18.66 8.65
N LEU A 286 24.38 -17.39 8.69
CA LEU A 286 23.87 -16.40 7.75
C LEU A 286 24.72 -16.39 6.49
N VAL A 287 24.06 -16.46 5.34
CA VAL A 287 24.71 -16.68 4.04
C VAL A 287 24.18 -15.73 2.97
N GLU A 288 24.98 -15.52 1.93
CA GLU A 288 24.53 -14.83 0.71
C GLU A 288 23.59 -15.70 -0.13
N ARG A 289 22.83 -15.06 -1.03
CA ARG A 289 21.92 -15.78 -1.94
C ARG A 289 22.65 -16.81 -2.80
N THR A 290 23.86 -16.49 -3.28
CA THR A 290 24.69 -17.41 -4.07
C THR A 290 25.01 -18.68 -3.29
N ALA A 291 25.52 -18.53 -2.06
CA ALA A 291 25.84 -19.65 -1.19
C ALA A 291 24.59 -20.48 -0.81
N LEU A 292 23.44 -19.83 -0.61
CA LEU A 292 22.19 -20.52 -0.33
C LEU A 292 21.71 -21.37 -1.53
N ASN A 293 21.79 -20.80 -2.74
CA ASN A 293 21.42 -21.50 -3.98
C ASN A 293 22.36 -22.68 -4.26
N GLU A 294 23.67 -22.51 -4.09
CA GLU A 294 24.66 -23.58 -4.23
C GLU A 294 24.41 -24.71 -3.22
N ALA A 295 24.08 -24.35 -1.97
CA ALA A 295 23.77 -25.33 -0.93
C ALA A 295 22.52 -26.15 -1.25
N MET A 296 21.51 -25.49 -1.82
CA MET A 296 20.26 -26.09 -2.28
C MET A 296 20.49 -27.10 -3.41
N GLU A 297 21.33 -26.78 -4.40
CA GLU A 297 21.69 -27.72 -5.48
C GLU A 297 22.42 -28.97 -4.96
N GLY A 298 23.17 -28.84 -3.87
CA GLY A 298 23.88 -29.94 -3.23
C GLY A 298 23.00 -30.83 -2.33
N GLU A 299 21.80 -30.40 -1.96
CA GLU A 299 20.92 -31.11 -1.03
C GLU A 299 19.99 -32.08 -1.76
N LYS A 300 20.12 -33.38 -1.45
CA LYS A 300 19.31 -34.44 -2.09
C LYS A 300 17.92 -34.61 -1.51
N HIS A 301 17.65 -34.04 -0.33
CA HIS A 301 16.45 -34.27 0.48
C HIS A 301 15.61 -33.00 0.70
N GLY A 302 15.53 -32.11 -0.29
CA GLY A 302 14.71 -30.89 -0.25
C GLY A 302 13.57 -30.90 -1.28
N HIS A 303 12.37 -30.45 -0.87
CA HIS A 303 11.26 -30.20 -1.78
C HIS A 303 11.34 -28.76 -2.31
N HIS A 304 11.92 -28.59 -3.49
CA HIS A 304 12.20 -27.26 -4.05
C HIS A 304 11.02 -26.70 -4.84
N HIS A 305 10.14 -25.93 -4.19
CA HIS A 305 9.09 -25.20 -4.92
C HIS A 305 8.73 -23.84 -4.31
N MET A 306 9.72 -22.94 -4.25
CA MET A 306 9.54 -21.51 -3.95
C MET A 306 10.38 -20.66 -4.94
N PRO A 307 9.89 -19.52 -5.45
CA PRO A 307 10.65 -18.65 -6.34
C PRO A 307 11.91 -18.02 -5.69
N GLU A 308 11.93 -17.92 -4.36
CA GLU A 308 13.10 -17.45 -3.58
C GLU A 308 13.22 -18.23 -2.27
N THR A 309 14.14 -19.21 -2.21
CA THR A 309 14.53 -19.87 -0.96
C THR A 309 15.24 -18.87 -0.04
N ARG A 310 14.78 -18.73 1.21
CA ARG A 310 15.33 -17.78 2.21
C ARG A 310 15.90 -18.44 3.45
N GLY A 311 15.60 -19.71 3.67
CA GLY A 311 16.17 -20.60 4.68
C GLY A 311 16.43 -21.98 4.09
N LEU A 312 17.33 -22.74 4.69
CA LEU A 312 17.58 -24.13 4.29
C LEU A 312 18.11 -24.96 5.46
N CYS A 313 17.40 -26.04 5.80
CA CYS A 313 17.86 -27.08 6.70
C CYS A 313 18.69 -28.14 5.95
N LEU A 314 20.00 -28.18 6.20
CA LEU A 314 20.95 -29.07 5.55
C LEU A 314 21.14 -30.41 6.28
N SER A 315 21.41 -31.47 5.51
CA SER A 315 21.71 -32.82 6.02
C SER A 315 23.02 -33.37 5.44
N GLU A 316 23.46 -32.83 4.30
CA GLU A 316 24.66 -33.28 3.59
C GLU A 316 25.92 -32.52 4.03
N GLU A 317 27.10 -33.11 3.77
CA GLU A 317 28.39 -32.46 4.00
C GLU A 317 28.70 -31.47 2.88
N GLN A 318 28.88 -30.20 3.23
CA GLN A 318 29.19 -29.14 2.27
C GLN A 318 30.09 -28.07 2.90
N THR A 319 30.77 -27.28 2.07
CA THR A 319 31.51 -26.09 2.54
C THR A 319 30.74 -24.86 2.13
N ILE A 320 30.30 -24.07 3.11
CA ILE A 320 29.38 -22.94 2.90
C ILE A 320 30.09 -21.64 3.24
N SER A 321 29.92 -20.62 2.40
CA SER A 321 30.41 -19.26 2.67
C SER A 321 29.46 -18.54 3.64
N THR A 322 29.90 -18.30 4.88
CA THR A 322 29.11 -17.62 5.94
C THR A 322 29.58 -16.18 6.16
N ILE A 323 28.67 -15.31 6.59
CA ILE A 323 28.98 -13.91 6.91
C ILE A 323 29.54 -13.81 8.33
N LEU A 324 30.81 -13.43 8.44
CA LEU A 324 31.54 -13.36 9.71
C LEU A 324 31.16 -12.12 10.53
N ARG A 325 30.97 -10.98 9.85
CA ARG A 325 30.85 -9.67 10.50
C ARG A 325 29.84 -8.79 9.79
N ARG A 326 29.07 -8.03 10.58
CA ARG A 326 28.18 -6.97 10.10
C ARG A 326 28.92 -6.07 9.13
N PRO A 327 28.42 -5.97 7.89
CA PRO A 327 29.04 -5.11 6.91
C PRO A 327 28.68 -3.64 7.18
N ARG A 328 29.57 -2.73 6.77
CA ARG A 328 29.41 -1.29 7.01
C ARG A 328 28.43 -0.71 6.01
N ILE A 329 27.50 0.12 6.46
CA ILE A 329 26.55 0.78 5.57
C ILE A 329 27.05 2.21 5.32
N GLY A 330 27.26 2.54 4.04
CA GLY A 330 27.72 3.87 3.64
C GLY A 330 27.18 4.26 2.27
N GLY A 331 26.61 5.46 2.16
CA GLY A 331 26.09 5.99 0.89
C GLY A 331 24.99 5.14 0.25
N GLY A 332 24.09 4.56 1.05
CA GLY A 332 22.95 3.78 0.55
C GLY A 332 23.29 2.34 0.13
N ARG A 333 24.49 1.85 0.44
CA ARG A 333 24.95 0.49 0.08
C ARG A 333 25.75 -0.16 1.18
N ILE A 334 25.83 -1.48 1.12
CA ILE A 334 26.71 -2.29 1.95
C ILE A 334 28.16 -2.18 1.44
N ILE A 335 29.10 -2.03 2.37
CA ILE A 335 30.54 -1.90 2.17
C ILE A 335 31.24 -2.90 3.11
N ASP A 336 32.38 -3.46 2.67
CA ASP A 336 33.25 -4.33 3.48
C ASP A 336 32.54 -5.58 4.04
N MET A 337 31.77 -6.28 3.21
CA MET A 337 31.26 -7.60 3.60
C MET A 337 32.38 -8.64 3.57
N ILE A 338 32.53 -9.37 4.67
CA ILE A 338 33.57 -10.38 4.85
C ILE A 338 32.90 -11.73 5.05
N THR A 339 33.20 -12.67 4.17
CA THR A 339 32.74 -14.06 4.26
C THR A 339 33.89 -14.99 4.60
N GLU A 340 33.58 -16.12 5.23
CA GLU A 340 34.54 -17.20 5.49
C GLU A 340 33.95 -18.56 5.09
N PRO A 341 34.78 -19.50 4.60
CA PRO A 341 34.34 -20.85 4.33
C PRO A 341 34.14 -21.63 5.63
N TYR A 342 32.92 -22.13 5.86
CA TYR A 342 32.57 -23.00 6.96
C TYR A 342 32.36 -24.44 6.45
N ARG A 343 33.18 -25.37 6.93
CA ARG A 343 33.09 -26.78 6.51
C ARG A 343 32.11 -27.54 7.40
N LEU A 344 30.98 -27.93 6.82
CA LEU A 344 30.00 -28.81 7.47
C LEU A 344 30.49 -30.26 7.42
N THR A 345 30.36 -30.96 8.54
CA THR A 345 30.68 -32.39 8.66
C THR A 345 29.46 -33.12 9.18
N ARG A 346 29.11 -34.25 8.57
CA ARG A 346 27.90 -35.00 8.87
C ARG A 346 28.16 -35.86 10.08
N ARG A 347 27.87 -35.29 11.24
CA ARG A 347 27.94 -35.98 12.54
C ARG A 347 26.59 -36.58 12.95
N CYS A 348 25.53 -36.23 12.23
CA CYS A 348 24.13 -36.41 12.60
C CYS A 348 23.23 -36.13 11.38
N GLU A 349 21.92 -36.27 11.54
CA GLU A 349 20.94 -36.13 10.45
C GLU A 349 20.76 -34.70 9.95
N VAL A 350 21.06 -33.69 10.78
CA VAL A 350 21.00 -32.27 10.43
C VAL A 350 22.38 -31.65 10.60
N THR A 351 22.95 -31.07 9.55
CA THR A 351 24.31 -30.52 9.57
C THR A 351 24.36 -29.04 9.88
N ALA A 352 23.39 -28.25 9.40
CA ALA A 352 23.25 -26.82 9.70
C ALA A 352 21.88 -26.28 9.27
N ILE A 353 21.53 -25.11 9.78
CA ILE A 353 20.46 -24.26 9.25
C ILE A 353 21.12 -23.03 8.61
N LEU A 354 20.80 -22.77 7.35
CA LEU A 354 21.23 -21.57 6.63
C LEU A 354 20.09 -20.58 6.56
N ILE A 355 20.37 -19.29 6.74
CA ILE A 355 19.40 -18.22 6.51
C ILE A 355 20.02 -17.11 5.67
N LEU A 356 19.24 -16.58 4.73
CA LEU A 356 19.65 -15.44 3.92
C LEU A 356 19.82 -14.19 4.80
N TYR A 357 20.98 -13.54 4.73
CA TYR A 357 21.27 -12.35 5.53
C TYR A 357 20.43 -11.12 5.14
N GLY A 358 20.40 -10.11 6.02
CA GLY A 358 19.80 -8.81 5.73
C GLY A 358 18.27 -8.83 5.76
N LEU A 359 17.70 -9.78 6.48
CA LEU A 359 16.26 -9.88 6.72
C LEU A 359 15.91 -9.32 8.12
N PRO A 360 14.75 -8.62 8.28
CA PRO A 360 14.25 -8.17 9.57
C PRO A 360 14.15 -9.30 10.60
N ARG A 361 14.33 -8.99 11.88
CA ARG A 361 14.31 -9.95 12.99
C ARG A 361 13.12 -10.91 12.93
N LEU A 362 11.90 -10.39 12.76
CA LEU A 362 10.69 -11.22 12.71
C LEU A 362 10.65 -12.15 11.49
N LEU A 363 11.14 -11.70 10.33
CA LEU A 363 11.22 -12.55 9.13
C LEU A 363 12.28 -13.63 9.30
N THR A 364 13.45 -13.25 9.82
CA THR A 364 14.53 -14.20 10.13
C THR A 364 14.05 -15.24 11.14
N GLY A 365 13.30 -14.81 12.16
CA GLY A 365 12.78 -15.70 13.20
C GLY A 365 11.70 -16.63 12.69
N SER A 366 10.77 -16.15 11.84
CA SER A 366 9.76 -17.03 11.24
C SER A 366 10.39 -18.08 10.34
N ILE A 367 11.38 -17.70 9.53
CA ILE A 367 12.16 -18.64 8.71
C ILE A 367 12.91 -19.62 9.60
N LEU A 368 13.58 -19.15 10.65
CA LEU A 368 14.30 -20.01 11.57
C LEU A 368 13.38 -21.00 12.29
N ALA A 369 12.19 -20.56 12.71
CA ALA A 369 11.19 -21.43 13.32
C ALA A 369 10.72 -22.49 12.32
N HIS A 370 10.54 -22.14 11.05
CA HIS A 370 10.23 -23.07 9.97
C HIS A 370 11.35 -24.11 9.78
N GLU A 371 12.60 -23.68 9.60
CA GLU A 371 13.75 -24.58 9.39
C GLU A 371 14.05 -25.46 10.62
N MET A 372 13.81 -24.92 11.83
CA MET A 372 13.93 -25.67 13.07
C MET A 372 12.90 -26.81 13.13
N MET A 373 11.73 -26.64 12.52
CA MET A 373 10.73 -27.71 12.45
C MET A 373 11.21 -28.86 11.56
N HIS A 374 11.78 -28.57 10.39
CA HIS A 374 12.43 -29.59 9.57
C HIS A 374 13.52 -30.33 10.35
N ALA A 375 14.37 -29.58 11.07
CA ALA A 375 15.42 -30.18 11.89
C ALA A 375 14.83 -31.09 12.98
N TRP A 376 13.79 -30.64 13.68
CA TRP A 376 13.12 -31.42 14.72
C TRP A 376 12.47 -32.69 14.17
N LEU A 377 11.79 -32.62 13.02
CA LEU A 377 11.17 -33.76 12.35
C LEU A 377 12.21 -34.83 12.01
N ARG A 378 13.31 -34.42 11.36
CA ARG A 378 14.42 -35.32 11.00
C ARG A 378 14.95 -36.02 12.25
N LEU A 379 15.36 -35.25 13.27
CA LEU A 379 15.94 -35.78 14.51
C LEU A 379 15.01 -36.70 15.32
N ASN A 380 13.68 -36.60 15.14
CA ASN A 380 12.70 -37.48 15.78
C ASN A 380 12.30 -38.68 14.92
N GLY A 381 12.96 -38.87 13.78
CA GLY A 381 12.79 -40.03 12.90
C GLY A 381 11.56 -39.97 12.00
N PHE A 382 11.01 -38.77 11.74
CA PHE A 382 10.03 -38.60 10.67
C PHE A 382 10.77 -38.72 9.34
N ARG A 383 10.41 -39.72 8.53
CA ARG A 383 11.07 -39.98 7.25
C ARG A 383 10.11 -39.69 6.11
N THR A 384 10.54 -38.81 5.20
CA THR A 384 9.88 -38.53 3.90
C THR A 384 8.38 -38.35 4.02
N LEU A 385 7.97 -37.21 4.61
CA LEU A 385 6.57 -36.82 4.64
C LEU A 385 6.14 -36.26 3.27
N PRO A 386 4.85 -36.32 2.93
CA PRO A 386 4.31 -35.56 1.80
C PRO A 386 4.64 -34.06 1.94
N PRO A 387 5.00 -33.34 0.86
CA PRO A 387 5.41 -31.94 0.94
C PRO A 387 4.37 -31.03 1.59
N ASP A 388 3.08 -31.25 1.33
CA ASP A 388 1.98 -30.50 1.94
C ASP A 388 1.88 -30.72 3.46
N VAL A 389 2.29 -31.89 3.95
CA VAL A 389 2.31 -32.21 5.38
C VAL A 389 3.56 -31.65 6.04
N GLU A 390 4.73 -31.85 5.43
CA GLU A 390 6.01 -31.36 5.95
C GLU A 390 6.05 -29.82 5.97
N GLU A 391 5.87 -29.20 4.80
CA GLU A 391 5.89 -27.74 4.68
C GLU A 391 4.74 -27.11 5.45
N GLY A 392 3.57 -27.76 5.45
CA GLY A 392 2.39 -27.31 6.19
C GLY A 392 2.64 -27.20 7.68
N ILE A 393 3.20 -28.25 8.32
CA ILE A 393 3.47 -28.19 9.76
C ILE A 393 4.63 -27.23 10.07
N CYS A 394 5.65 -27.13 9.20
CA CYS A 394 6.72 -26.13 9.33
C CYS A 394 6.18 -24.69 9.30
N GLN A 395 5.22 -24.40 8.40
CA GLN A 395 4.54 -23.10 8.35
C GLN A 395 3.68 -22.83 9.59
N VAL A 396 3.05 -23.86 10.17
CA VAL A 396 2.30 -23.70 11.42
C VAL A 396 3.23 -23.24 12.56
N LEU A 397 4.42 -23.82 12.69
CA LEU A 397 5.37 -23.41 13.73
C LEU A 397 5.90 -21.99 13.50
N ALA A 398 6.17 -21.61 12.25
CA ALA A 398 6.55 -20.24 11.89
C ALA A 398 5.46 -19.22 12.26
N HIS A 399 4.21 -19.55 11.94
CA HIS A 399 3.04 -18.73 12.25
C HIS A 399 2.79 -18.61 13.76
N MET A 400 2.85 -19.73 14.50
CA MET A 400 2.73 -19.74 15.96
C MET A 400 3.81 -18.90 16.64
N TRP A 401 5.05 -18.96 16.15
CA TRP A 401 6.14 -18.13 16.68
C TRP A 401 5.88 -16.64 16.42
N LEU A 402 5.51 -16.26 15.20
CA LEU A 402 5.13 -14.87 14.87
C LEU A 402 3.99 -14.37 15.76
N ASP A 403 2.96 -15.19 15.98
CA ASP A 403 1.85 -14.85 16.88
C ASP A 403 2.32 -14.60 18.31
N SER A 404 3.21 -15.45 18.83
CA SER A 404 3.78 -15.27 20.17
C SER A 404 4.56 -13.96 20.31
N GLU A 405 5.31 -13.56 19.28
CA GLU A 405 6.08 -12.32 19.26
C GLU A 405 5.18 -11.07 19.18
N ILE A 406 4.16 -11.11 18.30
CA ILE A 406 3.19 -10.02 18.12
C ILE A 406 2.37 -9.79 19.40
N MET A 407 1.99 -10.88 20.08
CA MET A 407 1.24 -10.81 21.34
C MET A 407 2.12 -10.33 22.50
N SER A 408 3.35 -10.82 22.62
CA SER A 408 4.30 -10.43 23.67
C SER A 408 4.71 -8.95 23.57
N GLY A 409 4.78 -8.41 22.35
CA GLY A 409 5.01 -6.99 22.10
C GLY A 409 3.89 -6.05 22.60
N SER A 410 2.71 -6.58 22.93
CA SER A 410 1.59 -5.79 23.47
C SER A 410 1.64 -5.64 25.01
N GLY A 411 2.53 -6.37 25.71
CA GLY A 411 2.62 -6.37 27.18
C GLY A 411 3.99 -6.01 27.78
N SER A 412 5.09 -6.09 27.03
CA SER A 412 6.45 -5.93 27.59
C SER A 412 7.06 -4.55 27.32
N SER A 413 6.65 -3.58 28.12
CA SER A 413 7.41 -2.34 28.34
C SER A 413 8.26 -2.42 29.61
N SER A 414 8.91 -3.54 29.90
CA SER A 414 9.94 -3.61 30.95
C SER A 414 10.63 -4.98 30.96
N ILE A 415 11.92 -5.02 30.60
CA ILE A 415 13.04 -5.62 31.32
C ILE A 415 14.25 -5.48 30.38
N SER A 416 14.95 -4.36 30.50
CA SER A 416 16.36 -4.30 30.14
C SER A 416 17.12 -4.33 31.46
N SER A 417 17.89 -5.38 31.65
CA SER A 417 18.78 -5.58 32.79
C SER A 417 19.72 -4.39 32.96
N ASN A 418 19.60 -3.73 34.11
CA ASN A 418 20.48 -2.67 34.58
C ASN A 418 21.93 -3.18 34.74
N VAL A 419 22.87 -2.60 34.02
CA VAL A 419 24.25 -2.44 34.49
C VAL A 419 24.64 -0.97 34.36
N ALA A 420 24.98 -0.39 35.50
CA ALA A 420 25.16 1.03 35.72
C ALA A 420 26.45 1.57 35.11
N SER A 421 26.39 2.80 34.59
CA SER A 421 27.53 3.72 34.53
C SER A 421 27.03 5.16 34.59
N THR A 422 27.73 5.95 35.40
CA THR A 422 27.35 7.23 35.99
C THR A 422 27.60 8.45 35.09
N SER A 423 26.80 9.52 35.33
CA SER A 423 26.92 10.95 34.94
C SER A 423 26.77 11.29 33.44
N SER A 424 26.07 12.35 32.98
CA SER A 424 25.47 13.56 33.59
C SER A 424 24.39 14.16 32.65
N SER A 425 23.43 14.91 33.22
CA SER A 425 22.31 15.68 32.62
C SER A 425 22.65 16.52 31.36
N SER A 426 21.82 16.63 30.32
CA SER A 426 20.53 17.35 30.31
C SER A 426 19.77 17.27 28.95
N SER A 427 18.44 17.50 29.03
CA SER A 427 17.40 17.76 27.99
C SER A 427 16.86 16.62 27.09
N SER A 428 15.72 16.08 27.53
CA SER A 428 14.63 15.41 26.80
C SER A 428 13.98 16.37 25.77
N SER A 429 13.40 15.95 24.63
CA SER A 429 12.21 15.10 24.51
C SER A 429 11.93 14.65 23.06
N SER A 430 12.54 13.57 22.57
CA SER A 430 12.19 13.00 21.24
C SER A 430 12.40 11.48 21.08
N THR A 431 12.80 10.77 22.14
CA THR A 431 13.21 9.36 22.06
C THR A 431 12.10 8.36 22.37
N SER A 432 11.05 8.74 23.11
CA SER A 432 9.94 7.81 23.42
C SER A 432 9.00 7.58 22.23
N SER A 433 8.71 8.62 21.44
CA SER A 433 7.82 8.55 20.26
C SER A 433 8.44 7.72 19.13
N LYS A 434 9.73 7.89 18.84
CA LYS A 434 10.43 7.08 17.84
C LYS A 434 10.52 5.60 18.23
N LYS A 435 10.72 5.29 19.52
CA LYS A 435 10.74 3.90 20.01
C LYS A 435 9.35 3.26 19.96
N ALA A 436 8.30 3.99 20.29
CA ALA A 436 6.91 3.53 20.17
C ALA A 436 6.49 3.32 18.71
N GLN A 437 6.86 4.22 17.80
CA GLN A 437 6.62 4.08 16.35
C GLN A 437 7.38 2.88 15.76
N ARG A 438 8.61 2.63 16.20
CA ARG A 438 9.39 1.44 15.81
C ARG A 438 8.71 0.14 16.22
N SER A 439 8.19 0.09 17.46
CA SER A 439 7.42 -1.06 17.93
C SER A 439 6.12 -1.26 17.14
N GLN A 440 5.44 -0.18 16.73
CA GLN A 440 4.23 -0.28 15.92
C GLN A 440 4.51 -0.78 14.49
N PHE A 441 5.59 -0.30 13.85
CA PHE A 441 6.01 -0.81 12.54
C PHE A 441 6.41 -2.28 12.62
N GLU A 442 7.22 -2.67 13.61
CA GLU A 442 7.63 -4.06 13.80
C GLU A 442 6.42 -4.99 14.01
N LYS A 443 5.43 -4.55 14.81
CA LYS A 443 4.17 -5.29 14.97
C LYS A 443 3.41 -5.46 13.65
N LYS A 444 3.22 -4.37 12.90
CA LYS A 444 2.55 -4.39 11.60
C LYS A 444 3.32 -5.22 10.57
N LEU A 445 4.65 -5.23 10.65
CA LEU A 445 5.52 -6.07 9.83
C LEU A 445 5.37 -7.56 10.19
N GLY A 446 5.23 -7.89 11.47
CA GLY A 446 4.88 -9.25 11.91
C GLY A 446 3.51 -9.70 11.37
N GLU A 447 2.49 -8.84 11.49
CA GLU A 447 1.15 -9.09 10.92
C GLU A 447 1.21 -9.27 9.39
N PHE A 448 2.07 -8.52 8.70
CA PHE A 448 2.32 -8.70 7.27
C PHE A 448 2.86 -10.11 6.95
N PHE A 449 3.88 -10.57 7.67
CA PHE A 449 4.44 -11.92 7.45
C PHE A 449 3.44 -13.02 7.78
N LYS A 450 2.64 -12.83 8.83
CA LYS A 450 1.55 -13.74 9.17
C LYS A 450 0.52 -13.82 8.02
N HIS A 451 0.10 -12.66 7.51
CA HIS A 451 -0.79 -12.59 6.36
C HIS A 451 -0.19 -13.28 5.13
N GLN A 452 1.12 -13.16 4.88
CA GLN A 452 1.79 -13.86 3.77
C GLN A 452 1.66 -15.39 3.89
N ILE A 453 1.82 -15.96 5.10
CA ILE A 453 1.64 -17.39 5.33
C ILE A 453 0.17 -17.80 5.12
N GLU A 454 -0.77 -17.01 5.64
CA GLU A 454 -2.21 -17.32 5.58
C GLU A 454 -2.79 -17.24 4.16
N SER A 455 -2.31 -16.27 3.37
CA SER A 455 -2.78 -16.00 2.00
C SER A 455 -1.97 -16.72 0.92
N ASP A 456 -0.96 -17.51 1.29
CA ASP A 456 -0.17 -18.31 0.35
C ASP A 456 -1.08 -19.28 -0.43
N THR A 457 -1.01 -19.23 -1.76
CA THR A 457 -1.84 -20.04 -2.66
C THR A 457 -1.16 -21.34 -3.11
N SER A 458 0.07 -21.60 -2.66
CA SER A 458 0.80 -22.81 -3.03
C SER A 458 0.16 -24.05 -2.39
N PRO A 459 0.15 -25.20 -3.08
CA PRO A 459 -0.39 -26.43 -2.52
C PRO A 459 0.39 -26.93 -1.29
N ALA A 460 1.72 -26.85 -1.32
CA ALA A 460 2.55 -27.37 -0.23
C ALA A 460 2.57 -26.44 0.99
N TYR A 461 2.88 -25.15 0.80
CA TYR A 461 3.01 -24.22 1.91
C TYR A 461 1.67 -23.64 2.33
N GLY A 462 0.87 -23.16 1.38
CA GLY A 462 -0.41 -22.50 1.65
C GLY A 462 -1.53 -23.45 2.08
N ASP A 463 -1.88 -24.41 1.23
CA ASP A 463 -2.92 -25.40 1.57
C ASP A 463 -2.47 -26.29 2.73
N GLY A 464 -1.22 -26.75 2.71
CA GLY A 464 -0.59 -27.48 3.81
C GLY A 464 -0.69 -26.73 5.15
N PHE A 465 -0.35 -25.44 5.18
CA PHE A 465 -0.54 -24.60 6.37
C PHE A 465 -2.00 -24.55 6.81
N ARG A 466 -2.95 -24.29 5.89
CA ARG A 466 -4.38 -24.19 6.25
C ARG A 466 -4.91 -25.48 6.87
N ILE A 467 -4.52 -26.63 6.33
CA ILE A 467 -4.92 -27.95 6.86
C ILE A 467 -4.22 -28.21 8.20
N GLY A 468 -2.91 -28.01 8.27
CA GLY A 468 -2.12 -28.23 9.48
C GLY A 468 -2.55 -27.32 10.63
N ASN A 469 -2.77 -26.04 10.36
CA ASN A 469 -3.22 -25.07 11.36
C ASN A 469 -4.60 -25.45 11.89
N ARG A 470 -5.53 -25.84 11.01
CA ARG A 470 -6.85 -26.36 11.43
C ARG A 470 -6.72 -27.59 12.33
N ALA A 471 -5.84 -28.53 11.98
CA ALA A 471 -5.58 -29.72 12.79
C ALA A 471 -4.99 -29.35 14.17
N VAL A 472 -4.00 -28.47 14.22
CA VAL A 472 -3.38 -28.00 15.48
C VAL A 472 -4.39 -27.25 16.36
N LEU A 473 -5.23 -26.39 15.78
CA LEU A 473 -6.29 -25.68 16.53
C LEU A 473 -7.34 -26.65 17.09
N LYS A 474 -7.71 -27.69 16.33
CA LYS A 474 -8.75 -28.66 16.71
C LYS A 474 -8.26 -29.71 17.71
N TYR A 475 -7.04 -30.21 17.53
CA TYR A 475 -6.53 -31.39 18.25
C TYR A 475 -5.34 -31.09 19.18
N GLY A 476 -4.72 -29.92 19.03
CA GLY A 476 -3.48 -29.55 19.70
C GLY A 476 -2.24 -30.08 18.98
N LEU A 477 -1.14 -29.32 19.03
CA LEU A 477 0.09 -29.61 18.29
C LEU A 477 0.61 -31.03 18.52
N ARG A 478 0.70 -31.47 19.78
CA ARG A 478 1.21 -32.80 20.13
C ARG A 478 0.43 -33.94 19.47
N ARG A 479 -0.91 -33.89 19.55
CA ARG A 479 -1.76 -34.95 18.96
C ARG A 479 -1.68 -34.93 17.44
N THR A 480 -1.58 -33.76 16.84
CA THR A 480 -1.37 -33.61 15.39
C THR A 480 -0.05 -34.26 14.98
N LEU A 481 1.06 -33.98 15.68
CA LEU A 481 2.36 -34.59 15.40
C LEU A 481 2.38 -36.12 15.61
N ASP A 482 1.75 -36.61 16.67
CA ASP A 482 1.61 -38.05 16.91
C ASP A 482 0.83 -38.73 15.76
N HIS A 483 -0.20 -38.06 15.23
CA HIS A 483 -0.96 -38.55 14.09
C HIS A 483 -0.16 -38.54 12.78
N ILE A 484 0.56 -37.44 12.50
CA ILE A 484 1.47 -37.34 11.34
C ILE A 484 2.51 -38.46 11.40
N ARG A 485 3.06 -38.73 12.59
CA ARG A 485 4.05 -39.80 12.76
C ARG A 485 3.52 -41.19 12.40
N LEU A 486 2.24 -41.43 12.66
CA LEU A 486 1.60 -42.74 12.44
C LEU A 486 1.03 -42.90 11.04
N THR A 487 0.62 -41.81 10.39
CA THR A 487 -0.19 -41.85 9.17
C THR A 487 0.41 -41.07 8.00
N GLU A 488 1.47 -40.30 8.23
CA GLU A 488 2.09 -39.40 7.26
C GLU A 488 1.12 -38.35 6.69
N SER A 489 0.02 -38.06 7.40
CA SER A 489 -1.03 -37.13 6.99
C SER A 489 -1.55 -36.28 8.16
N PHE A 490 -2.26 -35.20 7.87
CA PHE A 490 -2.95 -34.42 8.92
C PHE A 490 -4.25 -35.10 9.38
N PRO A 491 -4.61 -34.99 10.67
CA PRO A 491 -5.88 -35.48 11.17
C PRO A 491 -7.06 -34.59 10.70
N TYR A 492 -8.13 -35.22 10.21
CA TYR A 492 -9.36 -34.56 9.73
C TYR A 492 -10.39 -34.33 10.85
#